data_AF-A0A3B8J1Y2-F1
#
_entry.id   AF-A0A3B8J1Y2-F1
#
_cell.length_a   1.000
_cell.length_b   1.000
_cell.length_c   1.000
_cell.angle_alpha   90.00
_cell.angle_beta   90.00
_cell.angle_gamma   90.00
#
_symmetry.space_group_name_H-M   'P 1'
#
loop_
_entity.id
_entity.type
_entity.pdbx_description
1 polymer ?
#
loop_
_entity_poly.entity_id
_entity_poly.type
_entity_poly.pdbx_seq_one_letter_code
_entity_poly.pdbx_strand_id
1 'polypeptide(L)' 'MRYWYLHQYFRTPEQGGAIRSYYLAKALVTAGHEVHMVTAHEAPNYLQKKVAGIQVHYLPVAYRQSMGLA' A
#
# COMPACT_ATOMS: atom_id res chain seq x y z
N MET A 1 -0.63 11.50 15.41
CA MET A 1 0.71 11.42 14.79
C MET A 1 0.54 10.97 13.35
N ARG A 2 1.50 11.31 12.47
CA ARG A 2 1.43 11.04 11.02
C ARG A 2 2.51 10.04 10.61
N TYR A 3 2.11 8.97 9.91
CA TYR A 3 2.98 7.88 9.48
C TYR A 3 3.00 7.75 7.96
N TRP A 4 4.19 7.56 7.40
CA TRP A 4 4.40 7.16 6.01
C TRP A 4 4.89 5.71 5.99
N TYR A 5 4.08 4.82 5.42
CA TYR A 5 4.36 3.40 5.34
C TYR A 5 4.67 3.04 3.89
N LEU A 6 5.93 2.76 3.59
CA LEU A 6 6.36 2.24 2.30
C LEU A 6 6.20 0.71 2.27
N HIS A 7 5.38 0.20 1.34
CA HIS A 7 5.19 -1.23 1.16
C HIS A 7 4.96 -1.54 -0.32
N GLN A 8 5.78 -2.41 -0.91
CA GLN A 8 5.84 -2.62 -2.35
C GLN A 8 4.47 -2.98 -2.98
N TYR A 9 3.73 -3.90 -2.38
CA TYR A 9 2.43 -4.35 -2.88
C TYR A 9 1.38 -4.35 -1.77
N PHE A 10 0.78 -3.20 -1.51
CA PHE A 10 -0.35 -3.10 -0.58
C PHE A 10 -1.56 -3.88 -1.11
N ARG A 11 -2.08 -4.78 -0.27
CA ARG A 11 -3.24 -5.62 -0.57
C ARG A 11 -4.29 -5.51 0.53
N THR A 12 -5.55 -5.41 0.14
CA THR A 12 -6.69 -5.52 1.06
C THR A 12 -7.10 -6.98 1.24
N PRO A 13 -7.86 -7.32 2.30
CA PRO A 13 -8.35 -8.69 2.51
C PRO A 13 -9.10 -9.28 1.30
N GLU A 14 -9.88 -8.45 0.59
CA GLU A 14 -10.65 -8.86 -0.59
C GLU A 14 -9.74 -9.23 -1.78
N GLN A 15 -8.53 -8.66 -1.84
CA GLN A 15 -7.56 -8.95 -2.90
C GLN A 15 -6.68 -10.17 -2.61
N GLY A 16 -6.69 -10.69 -1.37
CA GLY A 16 -5.83 -11.76 -0.90
C GLY A 16 -4.33 -11.44 -0.91
N GLY A 17 -3.51 -12.41 -0.50
CA GLY A 17 -2.04 -12.31 -0.50
C GLY A 17 -1.45 -11.63 0.74
N ALA A 18 -0.43 -10.81 0.56
CA ALA A 18 0.35 -10.20 1.65
C ALA A 18 -0.40 -9.04 2.34
N ILE A 19 -1.39 -9.37 3.17
CA ILE A 19 -2.31 -8.40 3.80
C ILE A 19 -1.88 -7.88 5.19
N ARG A 20 -0.67 -8.21 5.66
CA ARG A 20 -0.19 -7.77 7.00
C ARG A 20 -0.08 -6.25 7.11
N SER A 21 0.38 -5.59 6.05
CA SER A 21 0.51 -4.12 6.01
C SER A 21 -0.84 -3.42 6.13
N TYR A 22 -1.92 -4.04 5.63
CA TYR A 22 -3.29 -3.56 5.82
C TYR A 22 -3.70 -3.55 7.29
N TYR A 23 -3.53 -4.66 8.02
CA TYR A 23 -3.95 -4.72 9.42
C TYR A 23 -3.16 -3.78 10.31
N LEU A 24 -1.84 -3.65 10.09
CA LEU A 24 -1.02 -2.70 10.82
C LEU A 24 -1.46 -1.26 10.57
N ALA A 25 -1.62 -0.86 9.31
CA ALA A 25 -2.06 0.48 8.95
C ALA A 25 -3.47 0.79 9.48
N LYS A 26 -4.39 -0.18 9.42
CA LYS A 26 -5.74 -0.06 9.98
C LYS A 26 -5.71 0.11 11.49
N ALA A 27 -4.88 -0.65 12.21
CA ALA A 27 -4.74 -0.51 13.66
C ALA A 27 -4.24 0.90 14.05
N LEU A 28 -3.26 1.44 13.31
CA LEU A 28 -2.78 2.81 13.52
C LEU A 28 -3.87 3.86 13.26
N VAL A 29 -4.65 3.70 12.19
CA VAL A 29 -5.80 4.57 11.91
C VAL A 29 -6.84 4.50 13.02
N THR A 30 -7.19 3.29 13.50
CA THR A 30 -8.12 3.11 14.63
C THR A 30 -7.61 3.75 15.91
N ALA A 31 -6.29 3.79 16.13
CA ALA A 31 -5.66 4.49 17.24
C ALA A 31 -5.64 6.03 17.08
N GLY A 32 -6.26 6.58 16.03
CA GLY A 32 -6.35 8.03 15.79
C GLY A 32 -5.12 8.61 15.08
N HIS A 33 -4.30 7.78 14.44
CA HIS A 33 -3.18 8.26 13.65
C HIS A 33 -3.52 8.48 12.18
N GLU A 34 -2.87 9.47 11.57
CA GLU A 34 -2.94 9.69 10.13
C GLU A 34 -1.91 8.78 9.44
N VAL A 35 -2.36 7.94 8.52
CA VAL A 35 -1.50 6.96 7.85
C VAL A 35 -1.57 7.14 6.34
N HIS A 36 -0.40 7.36 5.75
CA HIS A 36 -0.17 7.36 4.32
C HIS A 36 0.57 6.08 3.92
N MET A 37 -0.04 5.28 3.04
CA MET A 37 0.57 4.09 2.46
C MET A 37 1.12 4.44 1.09
N VAL A 38 2.41 4.20 0.84
CA VAL A 38 3.03 4.34 -0.48
C VAL A 38 3.33 2.95 -1.01
N THR A 39 2.77 2.63 -2.17
CA THR A 39 2.86 1.31 -2.80
C THR A 39 3.03 1.43 -4.31
N ALA A 40 3.61 0.41 -4.92
CA ALA A 40 3.66 0.30 -6.38
C ALA A 40 2.35 -0.30 -6.93
N HIS A 41 2.07 -0.03 -8.21
CA HIS A 41 1.09 -0.75 -9.01
C HIS A 41 1.49 -0.77 -10.50
N GLU A 42 0.77 -1.56 -11.29
CA GLU A 42 1.02 -1.74 -12.73
C GLU A 42 0.37 -0.65 -13.62
N ALA A 43 -0.53 0.17 -13.07
CA ALA A 43 -1.19 1.19 -13.88
C ALA A 43 -0.20 2.31 -14.25
N PRO A 44 -0.37 2.96 -15.42
CA PRO A 44 0.61 3.93 -15.92
C PRO A 44 0.60 5.27 -15.18
N ASN A 45 -0.46 5.53 -14.39
CA ASN A 45 -0.67 6.81 -13.73
C ASN A 45 -0.78 6.65 -12.23
N TYR A 46 -0.24 7.63 -11.51
CA TYR A 46 -0.44 7.76 -10.08
C TYR A 46 -1.93 7.76 -9.71
N LEU A 47 -2.26 7.01 -8.66
CA LEU A 47 -3.61 6.92 -8.14
C LEU A 47 -3.61 7.07 -6.62
N GLN A 48 -4.52 7.88 -6.11
CA GLN A 48 -4.74 8.02 -4.68
C GLN A 48 -6.12 7.48 -4.30
N LYS A 49 -6.19 6.68 -3.23
CA LYS A 49 -7.46 6.16 -2.70
C LYS A 49 -7.45 6.18 -1.19
N LYS A 50 -8.64 6.32 -0.59
CA LYS A 50 -8.82 6.11 0.85
C LYS A 50 -9.35 4.70 1.07
N VAL A 51 -8.61 3.87 1.81
CA VAL A 51 -8.93 2.46 2.06
C VAL A 51 -8.92 2.22 3.56
N ALA A 52 -10.07 1.88 4.15
CA ALA A 52 -10.20 1.69 5.60
C ALA A 52 -9.61 2.84 6.45
N GLY A 53 -9.77 4.08 5.95
CA GLY A 53 -9.21 5.29 6.58
C GLY A 53 -7.75 5.59 6.26
N ILE A 54 -7.02 4.66 5.63
CA ILE A 54 -5.63 4.82 5.18
C ILE A 54 -5.62 5.61 3.86
N GLN A 55 -4.73 6.60 3.73
CA GLN A 55 -4.53 7.31 2.49
C GLN A 55 -3.46 6.59 1.64
N VAL A 56 -3.89 5.87 0.61
CA VAL A 56 -3.03 5.03 -0.22
C VAL A 56 -2.62 5.75 -1.48
N HIS A 57 -1.32 5.82 -1.70
CA HIS A 57 -0.62 6.39 -2.85
C HIS A 57 -0.06 5.24 -3.69
N TYR A 58 -0.69 4.98 -4.83
CA TYR A 58 -0.22 3.98 -5.79
C TYR A 58 0.65 4.68 -6.83
N LEU A 59 1.94 4.36 -6.82
CA LEU A 59 2.93 4.86 -7.77
C LEU A 59 3.01 3.95 -9.01
N PRO A 60 3.12 4.51 -10.23
CA PRO A 60 3.17 3.76 -11.49
C PRO A 60 4.53 3.09 -11.70
N VAL A 61 4.81 2.07 -10.89
CA VAL A 61 6.07 1.32 -10.87
C VAL A 61 5.77 -0.15 -11.13
N ALA A 62 5.80 -0.53 -12.40
CA ALA A 62 5.57 -1.90 -12.86
C ALA A 62 6.71 -2.83 -12.41
N TYR A 63 6.37 -4.05 -12.01
CA TYR A 63 7.37 -5.06 -11.66
C TYR A 63 7.98 -5.69 -12.91
N ARG A 64 9.25 -5.40 -13.18
CA ARG A 64 9.96 -5.90 -14.38
C ARG A 64 10.68 -7.23 -14.19
N GLN A 65 10.77 -7.73 -12.96
CA GLN A 65 11.49 -8.97 -12.59
C GLN A 65 12.92 -9.08 -13.18
N SER A 66 13.57 -7.96 -13.53
CA SER A 66 14.85 -7.95 -14.24
C SER A 66 16.05 -8.43 -13.41
N MET A 67 15.82 -8.73 -12.12
CA MET A 67 16.80 -9.26 -11.17
C MET A 67 16.40 -10.66 -10.65
N GLY A 68 15.39 -11.29 -11.26
CA GLY A 68 15.01 -12.67 -10.95
C GLY A 68 16.01 -13.68 -11.52
N LEU A 69 16.08 -14.86 -10.91
CA LEU A 69 16.84 -15.98 -11.46
C LEU A 69 16.10 -16.55 -12.68
N ALA A 70 16.86 -16.86 -13.72
CA ALA A 70 16.37 -17.52 -14.93
C ALA A 70 16.01 -18.99 -14.69
#